data_AF-A0A8T5YIN6-F1
#
_entry.id   AF-A0A8T5YIN6-F1
#
_cell.length_a   1.000
_cell.length_b   1.000
_cell.length_c   1.000
_cell.angle_alpha   90.00
_cell.angle_beta   90.00
_cell.angle_gamma   90.00
#
_symmetry.space_group_name_H-M   'P 1'
#
loop_
_entity.id
_entity.type
_entity.pdbx_description
1 polymer ?
#
loop_
_entity_poly.entity_id
_entity_poly.type
_entity_poly.pdbx_seq_one_letter_code
_entity_poly.pdbx_strand_id
1 'polypeptide(L)' 'LKEQHPEMTQYHIIQNWLWLGAVNSLEEATTLIRTPAGFDHDGYKILCKPLLSGNYEITELDPANDQRAS' A
#
# COMPACT_ATOMS: atom_id res chain seq x y z
N LEU A 1 -1.29 3.13 -1.11
CA LEU A 1 -1.98 4.42 -0.88
C LEU A 1 -1.01 5.37 -0.22
N LYS A 2 -0.79 6.56 -0.77
CA LYS A 2 0.13 7.55 -0.21
C LYS A 2 -0.61 8.56 0.68
N GLU A 3 -0.15 8.68 1.92
CA GLU A 3 -0.55 9.71 2.86
C GLU A 3 0.59 10.74 2.98
N GLN A 4 0.25 12.01 2.86
CA GLN A 4 1.24 13.09 2.89
C GLN A 4 0.83 14.20 3.86
N HIS A 5 1.71 14.48 4.79
CA HIS A 5 1.63 15.55 5.77
C HIS A 5 2.86 16.45 5.67
N PRO A 6 2.84 17.69 6.21
CA PRO A 6 3.98 18.60 6.14
C PRO A 6 5.28 18.04 6.72
N GLU A 7 5.16 17.13 7.69
CA GLU A 7 6.30 16.55 8.43
C GLU A 7 6.66 15.13 7.96
N MET A 8 5.82 14.51 7.12
CA MET A 8 5.90 13.07 6.88
C MET A 8 5.19 12.61 5.60
N THR A 9 5.76 11.60 4.94
CA THR A 9 5.09 10.86 3.85
C THR A 9 5.08 9.38 4.21
N GLN A 10 3.93 8.75 4.09
CA GLN A 10 3.77 7.32 4.31
C GLN A 10 3.03 6.64 3.16
N TYR A 11 3.37 5.38 2.93
CA TYR A 11 2.74 4.52 1.95
C TYR A 11 2.10 3.34 2.68
N HIS A 12 0.77 3.31 2.66
CA HIS A 12 -0.01 2.19 3.16
C HIS A 12 -0.08 1.11 2.08
N ILE A 13 0.46 -0.06 2.41
CA ILE A 13 0.53 -1.21 1.51
C ILE A 13 -0.74 -2.02 1.70
N ILE A 14 -1.49 -2.18 0.61
CA ILE A 14 -2.80 -2.82 0.61
C ILE A 14 -2.79 -3.86 -0.50
N GLN A 15 -3.15 -5.10 -0.19
CA GLN A 15 -3.25 -6.18 -1.16
C GLN A 15 -4.56 -6.92 -0.93
N ASN A 16 -5.42 -6.99 -1.96
CA ASN A 16 -6.73 -7.63 -1.88
C ASN A 16 -7.56 -7.17 -0.66
N TRP A 17 -7.60 -5.86 -0.41
CA TRP A 17 -8.28 -5.23 0.75
C TRP A 17 -7.68 -5.52 2.12
N LEU A 18 -6.63 -6.35 2.20
CA LEU A 18 -5.84 -6.52 3.41
C LEU A 18 -4.79 -5.40 3.51
N TRP A 19 -4.80 -4.67 4.61
CA TRP A 19 -3.73 -3.75 4.96
C TRP A 19 -2.55 -4.52 5.53
N LEU A 20 -1.40 -4.45 4.86
CA LEU A 20 -0.18 -5.19 5.22
C LEU A 20 0.75 -4.36 6.13
N GLY A 21 0.53 -3.05 6.20
CA GLY A 21 1.36 -2.11 6.97
C GLY A 21 1.58 -0.78 6.26
N ALA A 22 2.38 0.09 6.87
CA ALA A 22 2.79 1.36 6.30
C ALA A 22 4.32 1.46 6.27
N VAL A 23 4.87 2.04 5.21
CA VAL A 23 6.30 2.26 5.01
C VAL A 23 6.57 3.71 4.63
N ASN A 24 7.79 4.20 4.87
CA ASN A 24 8.14 5.58 4.55
C ASN A 24 8.64 5.73 3.10
N SER A 25 9.10 4.63 2.50
CA SER A 25 9.56 4.56 1.11
C SER A 25 8.98 3.35 0.38
N LEU A 26 8.73 3.47 -0.93
CA LEU A 26 8.19 2.39 -1.75
C LEU A 26 9.11 1.16 -1.80
N GLU A 27 10.43 1.35 -1.69
CA GLU A 27 11.44 0.29 -1.64
C GLU A 27 11.23 -0.69 -0.47
N GLU A 28 10.71 -0.19 0.66
CA GLU A 28 10.45 -1.01 1.84
C GLU A 28 9.17 -1.86 1.70
N ALA A 29 8.31 -1.55 0.73
CA ALA A 29 7.02 -2.23 0.56
C ALA A 29 7.17 -3.73 0.27
N THR A 30 8.27 -4.13 -0.38
CA THR A 30 8.57 -5.54 -0.73
C THR A 30 8.74 -6.43 0.50
N THR A 31 9.06 -5.85 1.66
CA THR A 31 9.14 -6.57 2.93
C THR A 31 7.78 -7.06 3.42
N LEU A 32 6.69 -6.36 3.05
CA LEU A 32 5.33 -6.64 3.50
C LEU A 32 4.54 -7.57 2.55
N ILE A 33 4.89 -7.56 1.25
CA ILE A 33 4.20 -8.32 0.18
C ILE A 33 4.44 -9.85 0.26
N ARG A 34 5.34 -10.31 1.13
CA ARG A 34 5.65 -11.75 1.28
C ARG A 34 4.53 -12.57 1.92
N THR A 35 3.50 -11.92 2.48
CA THR A 35 2.38 -12.60 3.13
C THR A 35 1.31 -12.94 2.08
N PRO A 36 0.85 -14.19 1.95
CA PRO A 36 -0.28 -14.52 1.08
C PRO A 36 -1.52 -13.76 1.54
N ALA A 37 -1.93 -12.76 0.76
CA ALA A 37 -3.01 -11.85 1.13
C ALA A 37 -4.38 -12.47 0.84
N GLY A 38 -5.15 -12.71 1.90
CA GLY A 38 -6.58 -13.00 1.83
C GLY A 38 -7.41 -11.72 1.69
N PHE A 39 -8.69 -11.86 1.40
CA PHE A 39 -9.62 -10.73 1.42
C PHE A 39 -9.95 -10.37 2.87
N ASP A 40 -9.79 -9.10 3.24
CA ASP A 40 -10.18 -8.59 4.55
C ASP A 40 -11.44 -7.72 4.45
N HIS A 41 -12.53 -8.15 5.08
CA HIS A 41 -13.81 -7.45 5.03
C HIS A 41 -13.81 -6.17 5.87
N ASP A 42 -13.02 -6.12 6.95
CA ASP A 42 -12.90 -4.92 7.77
C ASP A 42 -12.03 -3.87 7.06
N GLY A 43 -10.91 -4.33 6.49
CA GLY A 43 -10.05 -3.60 5.57
C GLY A 43 -10.84 -3.01 4.40
N TYR A 44 -11.75 -3.78 3.78
CA TYR A 44 -12.68 -3.22 2.78
C TYR A 44 -13.49 -2.05 3.34
N LYS A 45 -14.13 -2.19 4.51
CA LYS A 45 -14.96 -1.11 5.07
C LYS A 45 -14.17 0.16 5.38
N ILE A 46 -12.95 -0.01 5.89
CA ILE A 46 -12.06 1.11 6.24
C ILE A 46 -11.49 1.78 4.99
N LEU A 47 -11.03 0.98 4.02
CA LEU A 47 -10.27 1.45 2.86
C LEU A 47 -11.14 1.80 1.66
N CYS A 48 -12.38 1.30 1.59
CA CYS A 48 -13.30 1.56 0.48
C CYS A 48 -13.51 3.05 0.26
N LYS A 49 -13.74 3.83 1.32
CA LYS A 49 -13.93 5.27 1.19
C LYS A 49 -12.69 6.01 0.68
N PRO A 50 -11.49 5.91 1.29
CA PRO A 50 -10.31 6.63 0.81
C PRO A 50 -9.83 6.14 -0.57
N LEU A 51 -9.97 4.84 -0.89
CA LEU A 51 -9.56 4.32 -2.20
C LEU A 51 -10.52 4.75 -3.31
N LEU A 52 -11.83 4.75 -3.07
CA LEU A 52 -12.82 5.09 -4.09
C LEU A 52 -13.07 6.60 -4.22
N SER A 53 -12.71 7.40 -3.22
CA SER A 53 -12.92 8.86 -3.28
C SER A 53 -11.96 9.55 -4.24
N GLY A 54 -10.87 8.89 -4.64
CA GLY A 54 -9.86 9.45 -5.56
C GLY A 54 -9.04 10.59 -4.96
N ASN A 55 -9.14 10.82 -3.65
CA ASN A 55 -8.40 11.89 -2.97
C ASN A 55 -6.95 11.51 -2.62
N TYR A 56 -6.59 10.24 -2.80
CA TYR A 56 -5.28 9.71 -2.44
C TYR A 56 -4.56 9.20 -3.68
N GLU A 57 -3.25 9.43 -3.74
CA GLU A 57 -2.40 8.87 -4.77
C GLU A 57 -2.22 7.36 -4.54
N ILE A 58 -2.55 6.58 -5.56
CA ILE A 58 -2.43 5.13 -5.56
C ILE A 58 -1.38 4.74 -6.59
N THR A 59 -0.28 4.16 -6.10
CA THR A 59 0.79 3.60 -6.93
C THR A 59 0.67 2.09 -6.91
N GLU A 60 0.56 1.48 -8.08
CA GLU A 60 0.63 0.02 -8.22
C GLU A 60 2.06 -0.46 -7.96
N LEU A 61 2.20 -1.50 -7.15
CA LEU A 61 3.48 -2.13 -6.88
C LEU A 61 3.62 -3.32 -7.82
N ASP A 62 4.56 -3.23 -8.75
CA ASP A 62 4.94 -4.36 -9.58
C ASP A 62 6.02 -5.17 -8.86
N PRO A 63 5.74 -6.42 -8.44
CA PRO A 63 6.72 -7.24 -7.73
C PRO A 63 7.91 -7.67 -8.61
N ALA A 64 7.86 -7.49 -9.94
CA ALA A 64 8.98 -7.75 -10.84
C ALA A 64 9.87 -6.52 -11.07
N ASN A 65 9.38 -5.31 -10.79
CA ASN A 65 10.14 -4.06 -10.98
C ASN A 65 11.18 -3.79 -9.87
N ASP A 66 11.15 -4.54 -8.76
CA ASP A 66 12.19 -4.53 -7.72
C ASP A 66 13.49 -5.27 -8.16
N GLN A 67 13.44 -6.01 -9.27
CA GLN A 67 14.58 -6.81 -9.74
C GLN A 67 15.55 -6.06 -10.68
N ARG A 68 15.44 -4.71 -10.76
CA ARG A 68 16.32 -3.87 -11.60
C ARG A 68 17.25 -2.93 -10.82
N ALA A 69 17.50 -3.21 -9.55
CA ALA A 69 18.71 -2.73 -8.87
C ALA A 69 19.67 -3.93 -8.71
N SER A 70 20.49 -4.17 -9.73
CA SER A 70 21.68 -5.03 -9.68
C SER A 70 22.92 -4.19 -9.91
#